data_AF-A0A920VAW7-F1
#
_entry.id   AF-A0A920VAW7-F1
#
_cell.length_a   1.000
_cell.length_b   1.000
_cell.length_c   1.000
_cell.angle_alpha   90.00
_cell.angle_beta   90.00
_cell.angle_gamma   90.00
#
_symmetry.space_group_name_H-M   'P 1'
#
loop_
_entity.id
_entity.type
_entity.pdbx_description
1 polymer ?
#
loop_
_entity_poly.entity_id
_entity_poly.type
_entity_poly.pdbx_seq_one_letter_code
_entity_poly.pdbx_strand_id
1 'polypeptide(L)'
;MRDITIPEPPALTGSADDVDRGDVMYHDVCGFCHGFGAHSGGGPPDLRMLSSESHELFQAIVRGGLYQDRGMASYADLYSSEDVERIRQYIISRAKRDREEALAVANEAN
;
A
#
# COMPACT_ATOMS: atom_id res chain seq x y z
N MET A 1 -11.67 -9.19 -12.60
CA MET A 1 -11.29 -10.45 -11.94
C MET A 1 -10.74 -10.08 -10.58
N ARG A 2 -11.31 -10.58 -9.49
CA ARG A 2 -10.79 -10.30 -8.14
C ARG A 2 -9.52 -11.12 -7.93
N ASP A 3 -8.46 -10.49 -7.44
CA ASP A 3 -7.13 -11.10 -7.37
C ASP A 3 -6.97 -11.88 -6.07
N ILE A 4 -7.05 -13.22 -6.15
CA ILE A 4 -6.87 -14.12 -5.01
C ILE A 4 -5.39 -14.29 -4.62
N THR A 5 -4.45 -13.73 -5.39
CA THR A 5 -3.01 -13.86 -5.15
C THR A 5 -2.45 -12.81 -4.21
N ILE A 6 -3.28 -11.87 -3.74
CA ILE A 6 -2.87 -10.86 -2.75
C ILE A 6 -2.30 -11.58 -1.52
N PRO A 7 -1.01 -11.33 -1.19
CA PRO A 7 -0.36 -11.99 -0.06
C PRO A 7 -1.05 -11.59 1.24
N GLU A 8 -0.89 -12.41 2.28
CA GLU A 8 -1.39 -12.04 3.60
C GLU A 8 -0.65 -10.80 4.11
N PRO A 9 -1.31 -9.64 4.27
CA PRO A 9 -0.63 -8.42 4.66
C PRO A 9 -0.37 -8.42 6.17
N PRO A 10 0.64 -7.67 6.64
CA PRO A 10 0.91 -7.48 8.07
C PRO A 10 -0.33 -7.03 8.85
N ALA A 11 -0.27 -7.11 10.18
CA ALA A 11 -1.34 -6.63 11.03
C ALA A 11 -1.63 -5.13 10.76
N LEU A 12 -2.91 -4.78 10.69
CA LEU A 12 -3.34 -3.39 10.67
C LEU A 12 -3.32 -2.89 12.11
N THR A 13 -2.45 -1.94 12.41
CA THR A 13 -2.20 -1.42 13.77
C THR A 13 -2.56 0.04 13.92
N GLY A 14 -2.76 0.76 12.81
CA GLY A 14 -3.25 2.14 12.80
C GLY A 14 -4.71 2.24 13.23
N SER A 15 -5.08 3.39 13.78
CA SER A 15 -6.48 3.71 14.04
C SER A 15 -7.25 3.96 12.73
N ALA A 16 -8.59 4.05 12.81
CA ALA A 16 -9.39 4.45 11.65
C ALA A 16 -8.99 5.83 11.12
N ASP A 17 -8.72 6.81 12.01
CA ASP A 17 -8.25 8.15 11.62
C ASP A 17 -6.87 8.09 10.93
N ASP A 18 -5.97 7.21 11.38
CA ASP A 18 -4.67 7.02 10.71
C ASP A 18 -4.83 6.45 9.29
N VAL A 19 -5.74 5.50 9.12
CA VAL A 19 -6.05 4.91 7.80
C VAL A 19 -6.67 5.97 6.89
N ASP A 20 -7.61 6.77 7.38
CA ASP A 20 -8.26 7.83 6.60
C ASP A 20 -7.29 8.94 6.20
N ARG A 21 -6.39 9.34 7.10
CA ARG A 21 -5.31 10.28 6.77
C ARG A 21 -4.34 9.69 5.75
N GLY A 22 -3.98 8.41 5.94
CA GLY A 22 -3.14 7.67 5.00
C GLY A 22 -3.75 7.57 3.60
N ASP A 23 -5.07 7.42 3.51
CA ASP A 23 -5.82 7.39 2.25
C ASP A 23 -5.68 8.71 1.48
N VAL A 24 -5.86 9.84 2.16
CA VAL A 24 -5.71 11.17 1.55
C VAL A 24 -4.28 11.36 1.04
N MET A 25 -3.28 11.13 1.89
CA MET A 25 -1.86 11.31 1.52
C MET A 25 -1.42 10.35 0.41
N TYR A 26 -1.92 9.12 0.43
CA TYR A 26 -1.69 8.16 -0.65
C TYR A 26 -2.19 8.69 -1.99
N HIS A 27 -3.41 9.24 -2.02
CA HIS A 27 -4.02 9.75 -3.24
C HIS A 27 -3.36 11.04 -3.75
N ASP A 28 -2.79 11.85 -2.85
CA ASP A 28 -2.11 13.09 -3.23
C ASP A 28 -0.84 12.85 -4.07
N VAL A 29 -0.10 11.76 -3.81
CA VAL A 29 1.17 11.51 -4.53
C VAL A 29 1.38 10.08 -5.01
N CYS A 30 1.00 9.07 -4.23
CA CYS A 30 1.31 7.67 -4.53
C CYS A 30 0.39 7.11 -5.63
N GLY A 31 -0.89 7.49 -5.60
CA GLY A 31 -1.93 6.95 -6.48
C GLY A 31 -1.72 7.25 -7.97
N PHE A 32 -1.01 8.34 -8.32
CA PHE A 32 -0.68 8.67 -9.71
C PHE A 32 0.19 7.60 -10.38
N CYS A 33 1.06 6.95 -9.62
CA CYS A 33 1.96 5.90 -10.10
C CYS A 33 1.41 4.51 -9.77
N HIS A 34 0.98 4.30 -8.52
CA HIS A 34 0.59 2.99 -8.01
C HIS A 34 -0.91 2.70 -8.15
N GLY A 35 -1.67 3.60 -8.77
CA GLY A 35 -3.08 3.49 -9.06
C GLY A 35 -4.00 3.89 -7.90
N PHE A 36 -5.25 4.24 -8.24
CA PHE A 36 -6.26 4.58 -7.24
C PHE A 36 -6.57 3.38 -6.34
N GLY A 37 -6.69 3.62 -5.04
CA GLY A 37 -6.91 2.53 -4.06
C GLY A 37 -5.81 1.45 -4.04
N ALA A 38 -4.59 1.78 -4.51
CA ALA A 38 -3.48 0.86 -4.69
C ALA A 38 -3.68 -0.24 -5.76
N HIS A 39 -4.61 -0.04 -6.69
CA HIS A 39 -4.76 -0.92 -7.86
C HIS A 39 -3.87 -0.44 -9.01
N SER A 40 -2.66 -0.99 -9.11
CA SER A 40 -1.74 -0.57 -10.18
C SER A 40 -2.24 -0.99 -11.56
N GLY A 41 -2.05 -0.11 -12.55
CA GLY A 41 -2.34 -0.36 -13.97
C GLY A 41 -1.26 -1.15 -14.72
N GLY A 42 -0.18 -1.58 -14.04
CA GLY A 42 0.87 -2.44 -14.61
C GLY A 42 2.19 -1.74 -14.97
N GLY A 43 2.36 -0.46 -14.59
CA GLY A 43 3.65 0.23 -14.68
C GLY A 43 4.45 0.08 -13.37
N PRO A 44 4.23 0.95 -12.37
CA PRO A 44 4.76 0.77 -11.02
C PRO A 44 4.18 -0.47 -10.31
N PRO A 45 4.87 -1.02 -9.29
CA PRO A 45 4.37 -2.16 -8.52
C PRO A 45 2.98 -1.93 -7.92
N ASP A 46 2.15 -2.98 -7.86
CA ASP A 46 0.92 -2.96 -7.08
C ASP A 46 1.27 -3.03 -5.58
N LEU A 47 0.91 -2.00 -4.82
CA LEU A 47 1.31 -1.90 -3.42
C LEU A 47 0.49 -2.80 -2.49
N ARG A 48 -0.58 -3.43 -2.97
CA ARG A 48 -1.29 -4.47 -2.22
C ARG A 48 -0.51 -5.79 -2.24
N MET A 49 0.45 -5.93 -3.14
CA MET A 49 1.27 -7.12 -3.35
C MET A 49 2.64 -7.06 -2.65
N LEU A 50 2.83 -6.12 -1.71
CA LEU A 50 4.11 -5.96 -1.03
C LEU A 50 4.52 -7.23 -0.25
N SER A 51 5.81 -7.57 -0.33
CA SER A 51 6.41 -8.61 0.51
C SER A 51 6.60 -8.12 1.94
N SER A 52 6.80 -9.05 2.89
CA SER A 52 7.16 -8.72 4.27
C SER A 52 8.40 -7.82 4.34
N GLU A 53 9.44 -8.15 3.56
CA GLU A 53 10.65 -7.33 3.44
C GLU A 53 10.34 -5.91 2.93
N SER A 54 9.45 -5.77 1.94
CA SER A 54 9.08 -4.44 1.42
C SER A 54 8.31 -3.62 2.46
N HIS A 55 7.49 -4.27 3.30
CA HIS A 55 6.85 -3.61 4.43
C HIS A 55 7.86 -3.17 5.50
N GLU A 56 8.88 -3.98 5.78
CA GLU A 56 9.95 -3.63 6.72
C GLU A 56 10.80 -2.46 6.20
N LEU A 57 11.09 -2.45 4.89
CA LEU A 57 11.88 -1.40 4.24
C LEU A 57 11.05 -0.18 3.83
N PHE A 58 9.75 -0.13 4.13
CA PHE A 58 8.83 0.88 3.58
C PHE A 58 9.30 2.33 3.83
N GLN A 59 9.78 2.62 5.04
CA GLN A 59 10.33 3.93 5.39
C GLN A 59 11.61 4.25 4.60
N ALA A 60 12.50 3.27 4.45
CA ALA A 60 13.74 3.43 3.68
C ALA A 60 13.47 3.62 2.19
N ILE A 61 12.42 3.01 1.65
CA ILE A 61 12.00 3.18 0.26
C ILE A 61 11.38 4.56 0.05
N VAL A 62 10.34 4.91 0.82
CA VAL A 62 9.52 6.11 0.58
C VAL A 62 10.22 7.38 1.03
N ARG A 63 10.86 7.38 2.22
CA ARG A 63 11.59 8.55 2.72
C ARG A 63 13.08 8.43 2.45
N GLY A 64 13.66 7.26 2.74
CA GLY A 64 15.10 7.04 2.59
C GLY A 64 15.60 6.99 1.14
N GLY A 65 14.69 6.95 0.16
CA GLY A 65 15.05 6.98 -1.26
C GLY A 65 15.75 5.72 -1.76
N LEU A 66 15.60 4.57 -1.08
CA LEU A 66 16.28 3.33 -1.42
C LEU A 66 16.11 2.90 -2.89
N TYR A 67 15.01 3.30 -3.54
CA TYR A 67 14.70 2.99 -4.94
C TYR A 67 14.66 4.23 -5.86
N GLN A 68 15.28 5.35 -5.47
CA GLN A 68 15.34 6.58 -6.28
C GLN A 68 15.93 6.34 -7.67
N ASP A 69 17.03 5.59 -7.76
CA ASP A 69 17.68 5.26 -9.05
C ASP A 69 16.82 4.35 -9.95
N ARG A 70 15.73 3.79 -9.43
CA ARG A 70 14.75 2.97 -10.16
C ARG A 70 13.45 3.74 -10.45
N GLY A 71 13.43 5.05 -10.20
CA GLY A 71 12.28 5.92 -10.45
C GLY A 71 11.31 6.08 -9.29
N MET A 72 11.57 5.50 -8.11
CA MET A 72 10.76 5.73 -6.92
C MET A 72 11.28 6.94 -6.14
N ALA A 73 10.62 8.09 -6.30
CA ALA A 73 11.01 9.34 -5.64
C ALA A 73 11.05 9.19 -4.10
N SER A 74 11.95 9.95 -3.47
CA SER A 74 11.89 10.17 -2.02
C SER A 74 10.88 11.27 -1.72
N TYR A 75 10.12 11.06 -0.63
CA TYR A 75 9.16 12.01 -0.10
C TYR A 75 9.56 12.52 1.28
N ALA A 76 10.85 12.44 1.64
CA ALA A 76 11.33 12.90 2.95
C ALA A 76 11.06 14.38 3.22
N ASP A 77 11.01 15.21 2.17
CA ASP A 77 10.71 16.65 2.25
C ASP A 77 9.21 16.96 2.34
N LEU A 78 8.35 15.98 2.05
CA LEU A 78 6.89 16.16 2.03
C LEU A 78 6.20 15.47 3.22
N TYR A 79 6.68 14.30 3.61
CA TYR A 79 6.05 13.47 4.63
C TYR A 79 7.00 13.12 5.77
N SER A 80 6.47 13.20 7.00
CA SER A 80 7.16 12.71 8.18
C SER A 80 7.20 11.18 8.20
N SER A 81 7.98 10.59 9.12
CA SER A 81 7.96 9.13 9.33
C SER A 81 6.57 8.62 9.73
N GLU A 82 5.82 9.43 10.49
CA GLU A 82 4.47 9.08 10.94
C GLU A 82 3.47 9.10 9.76
N ASP A 83 3.59 10.08 8.87
CA ASP A 83 2.75 10.17 7.67
C ASP A 83 2.99 9.00 6.73
N VAL A 84 4.26 8.62 6.54
CA VAL A 84 4.60 7.43 5.73
C VAL A 84 4.09 6.15 6.39
N GLU A 85 4.06 6.07 7.72
CA GLU A 85 3.45 4.93 8.39
C GLU A 85 1.92 4.91 8.18
N ARG A 86 1.24 6.07 8.24
CA ARG A 86 -0.20 6.18 7.91
C ARG A 86 -0.50 5.70 6.50
N ILE A 87 0.31 6.09 5.52
CA ILE A 87 0.21 5.60 4.14
C ILE A 87 0.38 4.08 4.10
N ARG A 88 1.34 3.52 4.84
CA ARG A 88 1.53 2.06 4.94
C ARG A 88 0.31 1.36 5.53
N GLN A 89 -0.27 1.91 6.60
CA GLN A 89 -1.48 1.39 7.24
C GLN A 89 -2.68 1.42 6.29
N TYR A 90 -2.82 2.49 5.50
CA TYR A 90 -3.82 2.56 4.45
C TYR A 90 -3.66 1.44 3.42
N ILE A 91 -2.45 1.24 2.88
CA ILE A 91 -2.15 0.19 1.91
C ILE A 91 -2.46 -1.21 2.49
N ILE A 92 -2.07 -1.46 3.74
CA ILE A 92 -2.40 -2.70 4.45
C ILE A 92 -3.91 -2.89 4.54
N SER A 93 -4.67 -1.84 4.88
CA SER A 93 -6.13 -1.90 4.95
C SER A 93 -6.76 -2.26 3.60
N ARG A 94 -6.24 -1.70 2.49
CA ARG A 94 -6.67 -2.02 1.13
C ARG A 94 -6.37 -3.48 0.78
N ALA A 95 -5.14 -3.92 1.01
CA ALA A 95 -4.73 -5.29 0.75
C ALA A 95 -5.55 -6.32 1.54
N LYS A 96 -5.83 -6.05 2.83
CA LYS A 96 -6.69 -6.91 3.66
C LYS A 96 -8.11 -6.99 3.09
N ARG A 97 -8.75 -5.84 2.85
CA ARG A 97 -10.12 -5.76 2.34
C ARG A 97 -10.26 -6.50 1.01
N ASP A 98 -9.39 -6.20 0.04
CA ASP A 98 -9.47 -6.78 -1.29
C ASP A 98 -9.23 -8.29 -1.27
N ARG A 99 -8.31 -8.77 -0.41
CA ARG A 99 -8.05 -10.20 -0.22
C ARG A 99 -9.25 -10.90 0.43
N GLU A 100 -9.85 -10.32 1.46
CA GLU A 100 -11.05 -10.85 2.12
C GLU A 100 -12.21 -10.97 1.13
N GLU A 101 -12.46 -9.94 0.32
CA GLU A 101 -13.48 -9.96 -0.73
C GLU A 101 -13.19 -11.02 -1.80
N ALA A 102 -11.93 -11.18 -2.22
CA ALA A 102 -11.55 -12.18 -3.21
C ALA A 102 -11.75 -13.61 -2.68
N LEU A 103 -11.41 -13.87 -1.41
CA LEU A 103 -11.60 -15.16 -0.76
C LEU A 103 -13.07 -15.48 -0.49
N ALA A 104 -13.87 -14.51 -0.07
CA ALA A 104 -15.30 -14.68 0.16
C ALA A 104 -16.01 -15.15 -1.12
N VAL A 105 -15.72 -14.49 -2.25
CA VAL A 105 -16.30 -14.84 -3.55
C VAL A 105 -15.83 -16.21 -4.03
N ALA A 106 -14.57 -16.59 -3.79
CA ALA A 106 -14.08 -17.91 -4.13
C ALA A 106 -14.77 -19.02 -3.33
N ASN A 107 -15.12 -18.75 -2.06
CA ASN A 107 -15.83 -19.69 -1.21
C ASN A 107 -17.33 -19.80 -1.58
N GLU A 108 -17.95 -18.72 -2.07
CA GLU A 108 -19.34 -18.74 -2.56
C GLU A 108 -19.49 -19.42 -3.93
N ALA A 109 -18.41 -19.55 -4.70
CA ALA A 109 -18.39 -20.22 -6.00
C ALA A 109 -18.16 -21.74 -5.92
N ASN A 110 -17.95 -22.28 -4.71
CA ASN A 110 -17.81 -23.72 -4.39
C ASN A 110 -19.05 -24.26 -3.69
#